data_AF-A0AAN0SJ08-F1
#
_entry.id   AF-A0AAN0SJ08-F1
#
_cell.length_a   1.000
_cell.length_b   1.000
_cell.length_c   1.000
_cell.angle_alpha   90.00
_cell.angle_beta   90.00
_cell.angle_gamma   90.00
#
_symmetry.space_group_name_H-M   'P 1'
#
loop_
_entity.id
_entity.type
_entity.pdbx_description
1 polymer ?
#
loop_
_entity_poly.entity_id
_entity_poly.type
_entity_poly.pdbx_seq_one_letter_code
_entity_poly.pdbx_strand_id
1 'polypeptide(L)'
;MDLVTSVSLWELVKHAGTWVSNLKRAKQSRKLESTAALRKVLIASRKTAIYIRKQKQNPIRDIDAEGELSLLWTELSFELKDLKLDKLSERCFIKGKQWENPELADLFLLDKSDHSLEKIERIATQLLEEIEK
;
A
#
# COMPACT_ATOMS: atom_id res chain seq x y z
N MET A 1 25.30 3.56 3.08
CA MET A 1 24.80 2.96 4.33
C MET A 1 23.43 2.40 4.01
N ASP A 2 23.37 1.09 3.73
CA ASP A 2 22.18 0.37 3.26
C ASP A 2 21.21 0.12 4.42
N LEU A 3 20.18 0.95 4.56
CA LEU A 3 19.08 0.69 5.47
C LEU A 3 17.77 0.93 4.72
N VAL A 4 16.90 -0.09 4.77
CA VAL A 4 15.54 -0.14 4.19
C VAL A 4 15.48 -0.62 2.74
N THR A 5 15.56 -1.95 2.53
CA THR A 5 14.47 -2.81 1.97
C THR A 5 14.98 -4.20 1.61
N SER A 6 15.41 -5.02 2.57
CA SER A 6 15.70 -6.45 2.34
C SER A 6 14.58 -7.37 2.83
N VAL A 7 13.47 -6.84 3.38
CA VAL A 7 12.36 -7.69 3.82
C VAL A 7 11.73 -8.34 2.60
N SER A 8 11.97 -9.64 2.43
CA SER A 8 11.37 -10.47 1.38
C SER A 8 9.86 -10.34 1.40
N LEU A 9 9.21 -10.42 0.22
CA LEU A 9 7.75 -10.57 0.16
C LEU A 9 7.27 -11.73 1.04
N TRP A 10 8.07 -12.80 1.07
CA TRP A 10 7.77 -14.00 1.83
C TRP A 10 7.74 -13.75 3.34
N GLU A 11 8.61 -12.87 3.85
CA GLU A 11 8.59 -12.44 5.25
C GLU A 11 7.29 -11.68 5.59
N LEU A 12 6.82 -10.82 4.68
CA LEU A 12 5.57 -10.06 4.87
C LEU A 12 4.36 -10.98 4.90
N VAL A 13 4.29 -11.94 3.97
CA VAL A 13 3.22 -12.94 3.90
C VAL A 13 3.27 -13.87 5.11
N LYS A 14 4.47 -14.33 5.53
CA LYS A 14 4.64 -15.22 6.69
C LYS A 14 4.09 -14.59 7.97
N HIS A 15 4.38 -13.31 8.22
CA HIS A 15 3.82 -12.62 9.38
C HIS A 15 2.31 -12.37 9.23
N ALA A 16 1.82 -12.20 8.01
CA ALA A 16 0.40 -12.10 7.75
C ALA A 16 -0.33 -13.45 7.86
N GLY A 17 0.34 -14.60 7.78
CA GLY A 17 -0.29 -15.92 7.94
C GLY A 17 -0.94 -16.12 9.31
N THR A 18 -0.32 -15.66 10.39
CA THR A 18 -0.95 -15.66 11.73
C THR A 18 -2.17 -14.72 11.76
N TRP A 19 -2.07 -13.56 11.11
CA TRP A 19 -3.18 -12.62 10.98
C TRP A 19 -4.35 -13.24 10.20
N VAL A 20 -4.10 -13.89 9.06
CA VAL A 20 -5.12 -14.58 8.27
C VAL A 20 -5.77 -15.71 9.09
N SER A 21 -4.97 -16.54 9.77
CA SER A 21 -5.50 -17.62 10.62
C SER A 21 -6.43 -17.09 11.73
N ASN A 22 -6.09 -15.94 12.32
CA ASN A 22 -6.93 -15.27 13.30
C ASN A 22 -8.18 -14.67 12.64
N LEU A 23 -8.04 -14.09 11.44
CA LEU A 23 -9.12 -13.48 10.68
C LEU A 23 -10.15 -14.51 10.18
N LYS A 24 -9.71 -15.72 9.80
CA LYS A 24 -10.60 -16.83 9.44
C LYS A 24 -11.58 -17.18 10.56
N ARG A 25 -11.11 -17.08 11.81
CA ARG A 25 -11.89 -17.32 13.04
C ARG A 25 -12.64 -16.07 13.53
N ALA A 26 -12.38 -14.90 12.95
CA ALA A 26 -13.02 -13.66 13.36
C ALA A 26 -14.47 -13.57 12.85
N LYS A 27 -15.22 -12.63 13.45
CA LYS A 27 -16.60 -12.30 13.04
C LYS A 27 -16.63 -11.78 11.59
N GLN A 28 -17.77 -11.95 10.93
CA GLN A 28 -17.98 -11.51 9.56
C GLN A 28 -17.69 -10.01 9.35
N SER A 29 -18.06 -9.16 10.32
CA SER A 29 -17.76 -7.72 10.26
C SER A 29 -16.27 -7.46 10.10
N ARG A 30 -15.44 -8.18 10.85
CA ARG A 30 -13.98 -8.04 10.79
C ARG A 30 -13.39 -8.51 9.46
N LYS A 31 -13.98 -9.56 8.86
CA LYS A 31 -13.59 -10.02 7.52
C LYS A 31 -13.91 -8.96 6.47
N LEU A 32 -15.11 -8.37 6.54
CA LEU A 32 -15.54 -7.30 5.63
C LEU A 32 -14.66 -6.05 5.74
N GLU A 33 -14.32 -5.62 6.96
CA GLU A 33 -13.36 -4.52 7.20
C GLU A 33 -12.01 -4.80 6.54
N SER A 34 -11.45 -6.00 6.75
CA SER A 34 -10.18 -6.42 6.15
C SER A 34 -10.25 -6.42 4.63
N THR A 35 -11.28 -7.04 4.06
CA THR A 35 -11.48 -7.09 2.60
C THR A 35 -11.61 -5.68 2.02
N ALA A 36 -12.34 -4.78 2.67
CA ALA A 36 -12.51 -3.40 2.23
C ALA A 36 -11.18 -2.64 2.21
N ALA A 37 -10.40 -2.71 3.30
CA ALA A 37 -9.10 -2.04 3.39
C ALA A 37 -8.11 -2.58 2.33
N LEU A 38 -8.03 -3.90 2.16
CA LEU A 38 -7.16 -4.51 1.14
C LEU A 38 -7.56 -4.11 -0.29
N ARG A 39 -8.86 -4.00 -0.58
CA ARG A 39 -9.34 -3.50 -1.88
C ARG A 39 -8.97 -2.03 -2.10
N LYS A 40 -9.04 -1.19 -1.05
CA LYS A 40 -8.59 0.21 -1.15
C LYS A 40 -7.09 0.31 -1.43
N VAL A 41 -6.25 -0.59 -0.89
CA VAL A 41 -4.81 -0.66 -1.22
C VAL A 41 -4.60 -0.88 -2.72
N LEU A 42 -5.34 -1.81 -3.33
CA LEU A 42 -5.29 -2.05 -4.78
C LEU A 42 -5.72 -0.81 -5.58
N ILE A 43 -6.78 -0.12 -5.13
CA ILE A 43 -7.26 1.10 -5.78
C ILE A 43 -6.21 2.22 -5.70
N ALA A 44 -5.62 2.44 -4.52
CA ALA A 44 -4.59 3.46 -4.31
C ALA A 44 -3.35 3.21 -5.18
N SER A 45 -2.92 1.95 -5.28
CA SER A 45 -1.82 1.56 -6.15
C SER A 45 -2.12 1.84 -7.62
N ARG A 46 -3.31 1.45 -8.11
CA ARG A 46 -3.74 1.74 -9.48
C ARG A 46 -3.86 3.24 -9.77
N LYS A 47 -4.42 4.03 -8.85
CA LYS A 47 -4.48 5.50 -8.98
C LYS A 47 -3.07 6.08 -9.09
N THR A 48 -2.13 5.59 -8.28
CA THR A 48 -0.73 5.98 -8.31
C THR A 48 -0.08 5.67 -9.68
N ALA A 49 -0.26 4.45 -10.19
CA ALA A 49 0.26 4.05 -11.50
C ALA A 49 -0.34 4.89 -12.65
N ILE A 50 -1.64 5.22 -12.57
CA ILE A 50 -2.31 6.10 -13.54
C ILE A 50 -1.68 7.50 -13.52
N TYR A 51 -1.45 8.06 -12.33
CA TYR A 51 -0.79 9.37 -12.19
C TYR A 51 0.61 9.35 -12.82
N ILE A 52 1.44 8.36 -12.46
CA ILE A 52 2.80 8.21 -13.00
C ILE A 52 2.76 8.10 -14.54
N ARG A 53 1.83 7.31 -15.10
CA ARG A 53 1.67 7.19 -16.55
C ARG A 53 1.24 8.50 -17.20
N LYS A 54 0.30 9.23 -16.59
CA LYS A 54 -0.12 10.55 -17.06
C LYS A 54 1.06 11.51 -17.10
N GLN A 55 1.88 11.58 -16.04
CA GLN A 55 3.08 12.41 -16.01
C GLN A 55 4.09 12.04 -17.11
N LYS A 56 4.30 10.74 -17.37
CA LYS A 56 5.19 10.28 -18.46
C LYS A 56 4.68 10.67 -19.85
N GLN A 57 3.36 10.74 -20.06
CA GLN A 57 2.75 11.07 -21.36
C GLN A 57 2.55 12.57 -21.56
N ASN A 58 2.25 13.30 -20.49
CA ASN A 58 2.02 14.72 -20.47
C ASN A 58 2.55 15.29 -19.14
N PRO A 59 3.72 15.94 -19.12
CA PRO A 59 4.45 16.30 -17.89
C PRO A 59 3.89 17.56 -17.20
N ILE A 60 2.56 17.71 -17.18
CA ILE A 60 1.88 18.76 -16.43
C ILE A 60 1.65 18.22 -15.02
N ARG A 61 2.32 18.85 -14.04
CA ARG A 61 2.14 18.53 -12.63
C ARG A 61 0.70 18.80 -12.19
N ASP A 62 0.10 17.82 -11.52
CA ASP A 62 -1.27 17.89 -11.00
C ASP A 62 -1.21 17.77 -9.48
N ILE A 63 -1.11 18.91 -8.81
CA ILE A 63 -0.92 19.01 -7.35
C ILE A 63 -2.14 18.48 -6.60
N ASP A 64 -3.35 18.66 -7.15
CA ASP A 64 -4.57 18.16 -6.54
C ASP A 64 -4.57 16.63 -6.52
N ALA A 65 -4.19 15.99 -7.63
CA ALA A 65 -4.03 14.54 -7.69
C ALA A 65 -2.92 14.02 -6.75
N GLU A 66 -1.81 14.75 -6.59
CA GLU A 66 -0.76 14.42 -5.61
C GLU A 66 -1.31 14.47 -4.18
N GLY A 67 -2.07 15.52 -3.85
CA GLY A 67 -2.74 15.67 -2.55
C GLY A 67 -3.74 14.54 -2.26
N GLU A 68 -4.57 14.19 -3.25
CA GLU A 68 -5.49 13.04 -3.14
C GLU A 68 -4.76 11.73 -2.87
N LEU A 69 -3.66 11.48 -3.58
CA LEU A 69 -2.84 10.28 -3.36
C LEU A 69 -2.23 10.29 -1.96
N SER A 70 -1.71 11.43 -1.50
CA SER A 70 -1.15 11.58 -0.16
C SER A 70 -2.14 11.21 0.94
N LEU A 71 -3.35 11.77 0.87
CA LEU A 71 -4.41 11.51 1.82
C LEU A 71 -4.87 10.05 1.77
N LEU A 72 -5.11 9.51 0.57
CA LEU A 72 -5.55 8.13 0.40
C LEU A 72 -4.56 7.12 0.99
N TRP A 73 -3.27 7.29 0.74
CA TRP A 73 -2.24 6.43 1.30
C TRP A 73 -2.11 6.58 2.83
N THR A 74 -2.33 7.79 3.35
CA THR A 74 -2.34 8.06 4.79
C THR A 74 -3.53 7.39 5.48
N GLU A 75 -4.75 7.52 4.94
CA GLU A 75 -5.96 6.87 5.46
C GLU A 75 -5.80 5.35 5.49
N LEU A 76 -5.27 4.77 4.40
CA LEU A 76 -4.95 3.36 4.31
C LEU A 76 -3.98 2.91 5.40
N SER A 77 -3.01 3.75 5.76
CA SER A 77 -2.08 3.42 6.84
C SER A 77 -2.79 3.22 8.18
N PHE A 78 -3.81 4.02 8.47
CA PHE A 78 -4.60 3.89 9.69
C PHE A 78 -5.50 2.66 9.65
N GLU A 79 -6.23 2.44 8.55
CA GLU A 79 -7.09 1.27 8.40
C GLU A 79 -6.30 -0.04 8.55
N LEU A 80 -5.13 -0.12 7.92
CA LEU A 80 -4.26 -1.30 8.02
C LEU A 80 -3.64 -1.45 9.41
N LYS A 81 -3.38 -0.35 10.12
CA LYS A 81 -2.89 -0.38 11.50
C LYS A 81 -3.94 -0.98 12.43
N ASP A 82 -5.18 -0.55 12.29
CA ASP A 82 -6.32 -1.06 13.06
C ASP A 82 -6.56 -2.55 12.78
N LEU A 83 -6.24 -3.00 11.57
CA LEU A 83 -6.25 -4.41 11.18
C LEU A 83 -5.08 -5.23 11.72
N LYS A 84 -4.07 -4.61 12.36
CA LYS A 84 -2.80 -5.24 12.78
C LYS A 84 -1.92 -5.71 11.62
N LEU A 85 -2.04 -5.05 10.47
CA LEU A 85 -1.18 -5.25 9.30
C LEU A 85 -0.03 -4.24 9.32
N ASP A 86 0.76 -4.22 10.40
CA ASP A 86 1.71 -3.14 10.73
C ASP A 86 2.70 -2.82 9.60
N LYS A 87 3.29 -3.85 8.98
CA LYS A 87 4.27 -3.65 7.90
C LYS A 87 3.64 -3.07 6.62
N LEU A 88 2.35 -3.34 6.36
CA LEU A 88 1.63 -2.77 5.23
C LEU A 88 1.16 -1.34 5.53
N SER A 89 0.72 -1.12 6.77
CA SER A 89 0.40 0.21 7.31
C SER A 89 1.58 1.17 7.18
N GLU A 90 2.77 0.78 7.65
CA GLU A 90 3.98 1.59 7.59
C GLU A 90 4.36 1.97 6.15
N ARG A 91 4.23 1.02 5.21
CA ARG A 91 4.48 1.29 3.78
C ARG A 91 3.49 2.29 3.19
N CYS A 92 2.21 2.18 3.55
CA CYS A 92 1.19 3.13 3.11
C CYS A 92 1.45 4.52 3.71
N PHE A 93 1.86 4.61 4.97
CA PHE A 93 2.23 5.88 5.61
C PHE A 93 3.39 6.57 4.89
N ILE A 94 4.47 5.82 4.62
CA ILE A 94 5.63 6.33 3.86
C ILE A 94 5.18 6.81 2.48
N LYS A 95 4.30 6.08 1.79
CA LYS A 95 3.75 6.49 0.50
C LYS A 95 2.93 7.79 0.59
N GLY A 96 2.11 7.94 1.63
CA GLY A 96 1.37 9.18 1.89
C GLY A 96 2.30 10.38 2.01
N LYS A 97 3.39 10.24 2.78
CA LYS A 97 4.44 11.27 2.92
C LYS A 97 5.19 11.56 1.63
N GLN A 98 5.43 10.55 0.80
CA GLN A 98 6.06 10.76 -0.51
C GLN A 98 5.17 11.58 -1.46
N TRP A 99 3.86 11.35 -1.43
CA TRP A 99 2.91 12.11 -2.24
C TRP A 99 2.60 13.51 -1.71
N GLU A 100 2.86 13.78 -0.42
CA GLU A 100 2.75 15.13 0.16
C GLU A 100 3.74 16.11 -0.49
N ASN A 101 4.93 15.63 -0.84
CA ASN A 101 5.92 16.40 -1.60
C ASN A 101 6.81 15.47 -2.45
N PRO A 102 6.39 15.15 -3.69
CA PRO A 102 7.14 14.23 -4.55
C PRO A 102 8.54 14.73 -4.95
N GLU A 103 8.75 16.05 -4.99
CA GLU A 103 10.03 16.66 -5.38
C GLU A 103 11.09 16.57 -4.27
N LEU A 104 10.65 16.61 -3.00
CA LEU A 104 11.51 16.39 -1.83
C LEU A 104 11.62 14.91 -1.43
N ALA A 105 10.71 14.08 -1.93
CA ALA A 105 10.77 12.63 -1.79
C ALA A 105 11.87 12.09 -2.72
N ASP A 106 13.12 12.18 -2.26
CA ASP A 106 14.36 11.68 -2.86
C ASP A 106 14.16 10.83 -4.13
N LEU A 107 14.67 11.32 -5.28
CA LEU A 107 14.58 10.70 -6.61
C LEU A 107 14.90 9.19 -6.63
N PHE A 108 15.68 8.70 -5.66
CA PHE A 108 15.99 7.28 -5.45
C PHE A 108 14.79 6.39 -5.01
N LEU A 109 13.71 6.96 -4.48
CA LEU A 109 12.53 6.24 -3.99
C LEU A 109 11.37 6.22 -4.98
N LEU A 110 11.32 7.18 -5.91
CA LEU A 110 10.33 7.23 -6.98
C LEU A 110 10.70 6.30 -8.14
N ASP A 111 11.98 6.14 -8.49
CA ASP A 111 12.40 5.16 -9.51
C ASP A 111 12.25 3.70 -9.01
N LYS A 112 12.39 3.47 -7.70
CA LYS A 112 12.05 2.19 -7.05
C LYS A 112 10.55 2.02 -6.76
N SER A 113 9.72 3.00 -7.11
CA SER A 113 8.29 3.01 -6.75
C SER A 113 7.47 1.95 -7.48
N ASP A 114 7.82 1.58 -8.73
CA ASP A 114 7.12 0.54 -9.48
C ASP A 114 7.19 -0.81 -8.76
N HIS A 115 8.39 -1.26 -8.36
CA HIS A 115 8.55 -2.47 -7.57
C HIS A 115 7.87 -2.39 -6.19
N SER A 116 7.75 -1.19 -5.62
CA SER A 116 7.08 -0.99 -4.33
C SER A 116 5.56 -1.12 -4.44
N LEU A 117 4.97 -0.59 -5.52
CA LEU A 117 3.54 -0.65 -5.81
C LEU A 117 3.11 -2.07 -6.15
N GLU A 118 3.82 -2.71 -7.09
CA GLU A 118 3.58 -4.12 -7.45
C GLU A 118 3.69 -5.05 -6.23
N LYS A 119 4.64 -4.78 -5.32
CA LYS A 119 4.80 -5.54 -4.09
C LYS A 119 3.63 -5.33 -3.14
N ILE A 120 3.15 -4.09 -2.96
CA ILE A 120 2.00 -3.77 -2.12
C ILE A 120 0.72 -4.40 -2.69
N GLU A 121 0.50 -4.32 -4.01
CA GLU A 121 -0.62 -4.98 -4.69
C GLU A 121 -0.56 -6.49 -4.52
N ARG A 122 0.59 -7.11 -4.78
CA ARG A 122 0.74 -8.56 -4.64
C ARG A 122 0.43 -9.05 -3.23
N ILE A 123 0.89 -8.34 -2.21
CA ILE A 123 0.55 -8.67 -0.81
C ILE A 123 -0.96 -8.55 -0.60
N ALA A 124 -1.57 -7.44 -1.03
CA ALA A 124 -3.00 -7.21 -0.85
C ALA A 124 -3.84 -8.30 -1.54
N THR A 125 -3.48 -8.67 -2.77
CA THR A 125 -4.13 -9.74 -3.54
C THR A 125 -3.98 -11.09 -2.85
N GLN A 126 -2.76 -11.45 -2.41
CA GLN A 126 -2.54 -12.72 -1.71
C GLN A 126 -3.36 -12.81 -0.41
N LEU A 127 -3.44 -11.71 0.36
CA LEU A 127 -4.25 -11.69 1.58
C LEU A 127 -5.75 -11.81 1.28
N LEU A 128 -6.24 -11.18 0.21
CA LEU A 128 -7.62 -11.33 -0.23
C LEU A 128 -7.94 -12.78 -0.60
N GLU A 129 -7.08 -13.41 -1.40
CA GLU A 129 -7.22 -14.83 -1.77
C GLU A 129 -7.23 -15.74 -0.55
N GLU A 130 -6.41 -15.47 0.47
CA GLU A 130 -6.42 -16.30 1.68
C GLU A 130 -7.66 -16.10 2.55
N ILE A 131 -8.29 -14.91 2.53
CA ILE A 131 -9.55 -14.63 3.24
C ILE A 131 -10.74 -15.31 2.56
N GLU A 132 -10.73 -15.35 1.23
CA GLU A 132 -11.82 -15.89 0.40
C GLU A 132 -11.79 -17.44 0.29
N LYS A 133 -10.69 -18.08 0.72
CA LYS A 133 -10.56 -19.53 0.90
C LYS A 133 -11.19 -20.05 2.19
#